data_AF-A0A917NRY4-F1
#
_entry.id   AF-A0A917NRY4-F1
#
_cell.length_a   1.000
_cell.length_b   1.000
_cell.length_c   1.000
_cell.angle_alpha   90.00
_cell.angle_beta   90.00
_cell.angle_gamma   90.00
#
_symmetry.space_group_name_H-M   'P 1'
#
loop_
_entity.id
_entity.type
_entity.pdbx_description
1 polymer ?
#
loop_
_entity_poly.entity_id
_entity_poly.type
_entity_poly.pdbx_seq_one_letter_code
_entity_poly.pdbx_strand_id
1 'polypeptide(L)'
;MSIAPQIVEVDGRRWRLLPESSPLPQAARVQALARAQLIDELTGEPPPGRAMVVSRTPGARSAAGEGGHIGLSGRPATLFPAAWPLVPPFPRLALEARLPAFLPVTLATDLVAQPAWPDAFLLHDFLQVALHRQPTLLSGRVASRTTGPVAGAAVEVTEIWTSFAAIGLAGLAPNALSLRAGLYADRPAGAALRRRTLTLQAPVRTLLRHAHAGETAIRLSDRQGLILNRPLAIEPGDPEREEYILIAAIDTGAAADLPAEVTLAHPLARAHDAGTTVQRTTFAAPGPANAITRAARRGDLSLFANGLNGIAPATPTIEVTGGGVPAEYHGIAPWRTTSDAEGAFRLPPIHRVAHLRLRASGGGQPVPAEIIVSLTSPGEAAADLLFP
;
A
#
# COMPACT_ATOMS: atom_id res chain seq x y z
N MET A 1 8.46 -47.23 29.99
CA MET A 1 7.93 -48.47 29.37
C MET A 1 8.27 -48.44 27.89
N SER A 2 9.08 -49.37 27.40
CA SER A 2 9.36 -49.52 25.97
C SER A 2 8.18 -50.24 25.34
N ILE A 3 7.45 -49.60 24.42
CA ILE A 3 6.34 -50.23 23.72
C ILE A 3 6.93 -51.08 22.60
N ALA A 4 6.65 -52.37 22.65
CA ALA A 4 7.05 -53.28 21.58
C ALA A 4 6.27 -52.92 20.30
N PRO A 5 6.93 -52.80 19.15
CA PRO A 5 6.24 -52.60 17.88
C PRO A 5 5.30 -53.79 17.61
N GLN A 6 4.06 -53.49 17.26
CA GLN A 6 3.05 -54.46 16.84
C GLN A 6 3.20 -54.70 15.34
N ILE A 7 3.05 -55.95 14.91
CA ILE A 7 2.97 -56.30 13.48
C ILE A 7 1.49 -56.47 13.14
N VAL A 8 0.99 -55.71 12.17
CA VAL A 8 -0.39 -55.79 11.68
C VAL A 8 -0.35 -56.15 10.20
N GLU A 9 -1.19 -57.09 9.77
CA GLU A 9 -1.30 -57.50 8.37
C GLU A 9 -2.54 -56.86 7.75
N VAL A 10 -2.35 -56.08 6.67
CA VAL A 10 -3.41 -55.41 5.92
C VAL A 10 -3.19 -55.71 4.45
N ASP A 11 -4.19 -56.28 3.78
CA ASP A 11 -4.14 -56.72 2.37
C ASP A 11 -2.93 -57.62 2.04
N GLY A 12 -2.59 -58.55 2.94
CA GLY A 12 -1.45 -59.46 2.78
C GLY A 12 -0.07 -58.80 2.92
N ARG A 13 -0.01 -57.53 3.38
CA ARG A 13 1.23 -56.82 3.69
C ARG A 13 1.37 -56.65 5.20
N ARG A 14 2.55 -57.00 5.73
CA ARG A 14 2.90 -56.81 7.13
C ARG A 14 3.43 -55.40 7.37
N TRP A 15 2.75 -54.66 8.24
CA TRP A 15 3.12 -53.34 8.73
C TRP A 15 3.66 -53.45 10.15
N ARG A 16 4.79 -52.80 10.44
CA ARG A 16 5.31 -52.65 11.80
C ARG A 16 4.80 -51.33 12.37
N LEU A 17 3.78 -51.39 13.22
CA LEU A 17 3.22 -50.25 13.94
C LEU A 17 3.94 -50.08 15.28
N LEU A 18 4.43 -48.88 15.58
CA LEU A 18 4.65 -48.48 16.97
C LEU A 18 3.39 -47.74 17.43
N PRO A 19 2.57 -48.31 18.32
CA PRO A 19 1.47 -47.56 18.92
C PRO A 19 2.07 -46.40 19.74
N GLU A 20 1.75 -45.15 19.40
CA GLU A 20 2.05 -44.02 20.27
C GLU A 20 1.31 -44.23 21.61
N SER A 21 2.04 -44.38 22.73
CA SER A 21 1.45 -44.59 24.07
C SER A 21 0.53 -43.47 24.53
N SER A 22 0.63 -42.30 23.92
CA SER A 22 -0.23 -41.16 24.17
C SER A 22 -0.36 -40.42 22.85
N PRO A 23 -1.58 -40.09 22.40
CA PRO A 23 -1.74 -39.29 21.18
C PRO A 23 -0.95 -38.00 21.37
N LEU A 24 -0.04 -37.71 20.42
CA LEU A 24 0.67 -36.44 20.44
C LEU A 24 -0.36 -35.29 20.51
N PRO A 25 -0.13 -34.26 21.37
CA PRO A 25 -0.96 -33.07 21.41
C PRO A 25 -1.17 -32.51 20.01
N GLN A 26 -2.33 -31.92 19.72
CA GLN A 26 -2.61 -31.43 18.37
C GLN A 26 -1.51 -30.46 17.90
N ALA A 27 -0.99 -29.61 18.79
CA ALA A 27 0.10 -28.68 18.50
C ALA A 27 1.41 -29.34 18.01
N ALA A 28 1.65 -30.61 18.32
CA ALA A 28 2.83 -31.35 17.85
C ALA A 28 2.68 -31.87 16.39
N ARG A 29 1.46 -31.84 15.85
CA ARG A 29 1.15 -32.31 14.49
C ARG A 29 1.29 -31.19 13.47
N VAL A 30 1.60 -31.57 12.23
CA VAL A 30 1.57 -30.62 11.10
C VAL A 30 0.12 -30.27 10.82
N GLN A 31 -0.21 -28.98 10.85
CA GLN A 31 -1.56 -28.48 10.60
C GLN A 31 -1.53 -27.07 10.01
N ALA A 32 -2.69 -26.57 9.57
CA ALA A 32 -2.85 -25.19 9.15
C ALA A 32 -2.76 -24.24 10.36
N LEU A 33 -1.98 -23.18 10.20
CA LEU A 33 -1.76 -22.14 11.21
C LEU A 33 -2.58 -20.89 10.92
N ALA A 34 -2.60 -20.49 9.65
CA ALA A 34 -3.40 -19.38 9.16
C ALA A 34 -3.97 -19.68 7.77
N ARG A 35 -5.11 -19.09 7.44
CA ARG A 35 -5.63 -19.06 6.05
C ARG A 35 -6.23 -17.69 5.70
N ALA A 36 -6.30 -17.41 4.41
CA ALA A 36 -7.04 -16.29 3.83
C ALA A 36 -7.55 -16.66 2.43
N GLN A 37 -8.55 -15.93 1.93
CA GLN A 37 -8.93 -15.93 0.52
C GLN A 37 -8.65 -14.55 -0.07
N LEU A 38 -7.78 -14.48 -1.07
CA LEU A 38 -7.53 -13.25 -1.83
C LEU A 38 -8.66 -13.03 -2.83
N ILE A 39 -9.21 -11.81 -2.86
CA ILE A 39 -10.19 -11.37 -3.87
C ILE A 39 -9.72 -10.07 -4.50
N ASP A 40 -10.05 -9.78 -5.74
CA ASP A 40 -9.81 -8.47 -6.35
C ASP A 40 -10.87 -7.48 -5.85
N GLU A 41 -10.41 -6.35 -5.29
CA GLU A 41 -11.31 -5.33 -4.73
C GLU A 41 -12.35 -4.81 -5.75
N LEU A 42 -12.00 -4.75 -7.05
CA LEU A 42 -12.85 -4.16 -8.07
C LEU A 42 -13.91 -5.12 -8.61
N THR A 43 -13.60 -6.42 -8.67
CA THR A 43 -14.51 -7.44 -9.22
C THR A 43 -15.26 -8.21 -8.13
N GLY A 44 -14.70 -8.31 -6.92
CA GLY A 44 -15.21 -9.18 -5.85
C GLY A 44 -14.86 -10.66 -6.04
N GLU A 45 -14.16 -11.01 -7.12
CA GLU A 45 -13.81 -12.38 -7.48
C GLU A 45 -12.36 -12.71 -7.12
N PRO A 46 -11.99 -13.99 -6.96
CA PRO A 46 -10.59 -14.39 -6.84
C PRO A 46 -9.76 -13.89 -8.02
N PRO A 47 -8.58 -13.31 -7.77
CA PRO A 47 -7.75 -12.79 -8.85
C PRO A 47 -7.19 -13.96 -9.70
N PRO A 48 -6.94 -13.75 -11.00
CA PRO A 48 -6.40 -14.79 -11.86
C PRO A 48 -4.96 -15.15 -11.46
N GLY A 49 -4.64 -16.44 -11.54
CA GLY A 49 -3.30 -16.95 -11.25
C GLY A 49 -3.08 -17.35 -9.79
N ARG A 50 -1.86 -17.81 -9.49
CA ARG A 50 -1.47 -18.29 -8.15
C ARG A 50 -0.56 -17.26 -7.48
N ALA A 51 -0.94 -16.85 -6.27
CA ALA A 51 -0.13 -15.93 -5.48
C ALA A 51 1.20 -16.59 -5.05
N MET A 52 2.28 -15.81 -5.08
CA MET A 52 3.51 -16.15 -4.38
C MET A 52 3.34 -15.75 -2.91
N VAL A 53 3.46 -16.72 -2.01
CA VAL A 53 3.29 -16.48 -0.57
C VAL A 53 4.62 -16.67 0.15
N VAL A 54 5.07 -15.64 0.84
CA VAL A 54 6.29 -15.65 1.65
C VAL A 54 5.89 -15.71 3.12
N SER A 55 6.31 -16.76 3.83
CA SER A 55 6.15 -16.81 5.28
C SER A 55 7.09 -15.80 5.93
N ARG A 56 6.55 -14.93 6.77
CA ARG A 56 7.31 -14.05 7.68
C ARG A 56 7.41 -14.65 9.08
N THR A 57 6.74 -15.78 9.33
CA THR A 57 6.84 -16.57 10.57
C THR A 57 7.93 -17.63 10.42
N PRO A 58 9.05 -17.55 11.18
CA PRO A 58 10.13 -18.53 11.12
C PRO A 58 9.62 -19.96 11.35
N GLY A 59 10.05 -20.91 10.52
CA GLY A 59 9.67 -22.32 10.62
C GLY A 59 8.28 -22.70 10.06
N ALA A 60 7.41 -21.73 9.79
CA ALA A 60 6.14 -21.98 9.11
C ALA A 60 6.34 -22.12 7.59
N ARG A 61 5.56 -23.00 6.96
CA ARG A 61 5.53 -23.21 5.51
C ARG A 61 4.34 -22.48 4.90
N SER A 62 4.58 -21.65 3.90
CA SER A 62 3.53 -20.99 3.14
C SER A 62 3.01 -21.86 2.00
N ALA A 63 1.73 -21.69 1.66
CA ALA A 63 1.12 -22.30 0.49
C ALA A 63 0.09 -21.36 -0.14
N ALA A 64 -0.09 -21.50 -1.45
CA ALA A 64 -1.20 -20.91 -2.21
C ALA A 64 -1.94 -22.03 -2.97
N GLY A 65 -3.26 -21.97 -3.00
CA GLY A 65 -4.14 -22.85 -3.76
C GLY A 65 -4.88 -22.11 -4.86
N GLU A 66 -5.81 -22.81 -5.51
CA GLU A 66 -6.75 -22.22 -6.46
C GLU A 66 -7.77 -21.30 -5.73
N GLY A 67 -8.49 -20.48 -6.49
CA GLY A 67 -9.55 -19.61 -5.94
C GLY A 67 -9.04 -18.53 -4.97
N GLY A 68 -7.76 -18.16 -5.07
CA GLY A 68 -7.14 -17.14 -4.23
C GLY A 68 -6.81 -17.60 -2.80
N HIS A 69 -6.94 -18.88 -2.48
CA HIS A 69 -6.65 -19.37 -1.14
C HIS A 69 -5.15 -19.35 -0.83
N ILE A 70 -4.78 -18.80 0.32
CA ILE A 70 -3.41 -18.79 0.82
C ILE A 70 -3.38 -19.18 2.29
N GLY A 71 -2.23 -19.64 2.78
CA GLY A 71 -2.10 -19.97 4.19
C GLY A 71 -0.69 -20.30 4.65
N LEU A 72 -0.60 -20.52 5.96
CA LEU A 72 0.58 -21.02 6.65
C LEU A 72 0.27 -22.39 7.25
N SER A 73 1.25 -23.27 7.26
CA SER A 73 1.20 -24.58 7.90
C SER A 73 2.47 -24.85 8.69
N GLY A 74 2.39 -25.70 9.70
CA GLY A 74 3.54 -26.06 10.53
C GLY A 74 3.13 -26.88 11.74
N ARG A 75 4.08 -27.08 12.65
CA ARG A 75 3.84 -27.72 13.95
C ARG A 75 3.82 -26.63 15.03
N PRO A 76 2.65 -26.18 15.51
CA PRO A 76 2.58 -25.10 16.49
C PRO A 76 3.56 -25.24 17.66
N ALA A 77 3.71 -26.45 18.23
CA ALA A 77 4.59 -26.70 19.38
C ALA A 77 6.08 -26.49 19.08
N THR A 78 6.49 -26.48 17.81
CA THR A 78 7.86 -26.16 17.39
C THR A 78 8.03 -24.67 17.10
N LEU A 79 6.94 -23.96 16.80
CA LEU A 79 6.94 -22.56 16.39
C LEU A 79 6.72 -21.61 17.58
N PHE A 80 6.00 -22.06 18.59
CA PHE A 80 5.56 -21.24 19.72
C PHE A 80 6.15 -21.76 21.02
N PRO A 81 6.54 -20.86 21.94
CA PRO A 81 7.12 -21.26 23.22
C PRO A 81 6.12 -22.06 24.04
N ALA A 82 6.58 -23.06 24.79
CA ALA A 82 5.73 -23.85 25.67
C ALA A 82 5.02 -23.02 26.75
N ALA A 83 5.57 -21.86 27.10
CA ALA A 83 4.98 -20.90 28.05
C ALA A 83 3.78 -20.11 27.48
N TRP A 84 3.57 -20.12 26.16
CA TRP A 84 2.31 -19.66 25.59
C TRP A 84 1.19 -20.61 26.07
N PRO A 85 -0.03 -20.13 26.41
CA PRO A 85 -0.54 -18.77 26.31
C PRO A 85 -0.40 -17.88 27.55
N LEU A 86 0.40 -18.29 28.53
CA LEU A 86 0.38 -17.68 29.88
C LEU A 86 1.20 -16.39 30.00
N VAL A 87 2.18 -16.16 29.11
CA VAL A 87 3.13 -15.04 29.22
C VAL A 87 3.27 -14.30 27.87
N PRO A 88 3.13 -12.96 27.84
CA PRO A 88 3.45 -12.15 26.66
C PRO A 88 4.97 -12.09 26.39
N PRO A 89 5.41 -11.77 25.16
CA PRO A 89 4.60 -11.41 24.00
C PRO A 89 3.92 -12.64 23.37
N PHE A 90 2.72 -12.44 22.84
CA PHE A 90 2.03 -13.51 22.13
C PHE A 90 2.71 -13.79 20.78
N PRO A 91 2.72 -15.06 20.33
CA PRO A 91 3.32 -15.40 19.05
C PRO A 91 2.61 -14.70 17.89
N ARG A 92 3.39 -14.23 16.92
CA ARG A 92 2.88 -13.54 15.74
C ARG A 92 2.89 -14.45 14.52
N LEU A 93 1.73 -14.56 13.86
CA LEU A 93 1.63 -15.13 12.52
C LEU A 93 1.74 -14.00 11.51
N ALA A 94 2.58 -14.18 10.49
CA ALA A 94 2.75 -13.21 9.42
C ALA A 94 3.08 -13.89 8.10
N LEU A 95 2.41 -13.45 7.04
CA LEU A 95 2.68 -13.85 5.66
C LEU A 95 2.54 -12.64 4.74
N GLU A 96 3.25 -12.68 3.62
CA GLU A 96 3.10 -11.73 2.54
C GLU A 96 2.66 -12.45 1.28
N ALA A 97 1.59 -11.96 0.64
CA ALA A 97 1.13 -12.46 -0.65
C ALA A 97 1.46 -11.45 -1.75
N ARG A 98 2.02 -11.96 -2.85
CA ARG A 98 2.35 -11.21 -4.05
C ARG A 98 1.68 -11.85 -5.25
N LEU A 99 1.07 -11.02 -6.08
CA LEU A 99 0.48 -11.44 -7.35
C LEU A 99 0.82 -10.39 -8.41
N PRO A 100 1.15 -10.79 -9.66
CA PRO A 100 1.35 -9.83 -10.74
C PRO A 100 0.13 -8.90 -10.85
N ALA A 101 0.36 -7.64 -11.23
CA ALA A 101 -0.72 -6.65 -11.39
C ALA A 101 -1.45 -6.22 -10.11
N PHE A 102 -1.03 -6.67 -8.91
CA PHE A 102 -1.54 -6.23 -7.61
C PHE A 102 -0.41 -5.70 -6.71
N LEU A 103 -0.76 -4.84 -5.77
CA LEU A 103 0.15 -4.47 -4.68
C LEU A 103 0.34 -5.65 -3.71
N PRO A 104 1.57 -5.85 -3.19
CA PRO A 104 1.80 -6.84 -2.14
C PRO A 104 0.91 -6.59 -0.92
N VAL A 105 0.38 -7.65 -0.33
CA VAL A 105 -0.38 -7.57 0.92
C VAL A 105 0.35 -8.34 2.01
N THR A 106 0.56 -7.70 3.16
CA THR A 106 1.08 -8.35 4.37
C THR A 106 -0.07 -8.61 5.32
N LEU A 107 -0.28 -9.86 5.69
CA LEU A 107 -1.24 -10.27 6.70
C LEU A 107 -0.48 -10.65 7.96
N ALA A 108 -0.82 -10.04 9.07
CA ALA A 108 -0.17 -10.34 10.34
C ALA A 108 -1.16 -10.23 11.50
N THR A 109 -1.00 -11.11 12.47
CA THR A 109 -1.82 -11.13 13.69
C THR A 109 -1.01 -11.67 14.85
N ASP A 110 -1.27 -11.16 16.05
CA ASP A 110 -0.82 -11.78 17.28
C ASP A 110 -1.85 -12.82 17.71
N LEU A 111 -1.40 -14.04 17.99
CA LEU A 111 -2.28 -15.12 18.41
C LEU A 111 -2.81 -14.85 19.80
N VAL A 112 -4.14 -14.87 19.96
CA VAL A 112 -4.77 -14.80 21.28
C VAL A 112 -4.47 -16.05 22.09
N ALA A 113 -4.59 -15.94 23.41
CA ALA A 113 -4.47 -17.07 24.33
C ALA A 113 -5.44 -18.21 23.95
N GLN A 114 -4.94 -19.44 23.86
CA GLN A 114 -5.74 -20.62 23.53
C GLN A 114 -5.82 -21.55 24.75
N PRO A 115 -6.96 -21.60 25.48
CA PRO A 115 -7.06 -22.33 26.76
C PRO A 115 -6.77 -23.84 26.67
N ALA A 116 -6.93 -24.42 25.49
CA ALA A 116 -6.68 -25.84 25.23
C ALA A 116 -5.25 -26.15 24.75
N TRP A 117 -4.34 -25.18 24.78
CA TRP A 117 -2.94 -25.39 24.41
C TRP A 117 -2.21 -26.28 25.43
N PRO A 118 -1.35 -27.24 25.00
CA PRO A 118 -0.99 -27.58 23.62
C PRO A 118 -1.86 -28.68 22.98
N ASP A 119 -2.87 -29.15 23.69
CA ASP A 119 -3.71 -30.27 23.26
C ASP A 119 -4.58 -29.91 22.05
N ALA A 120 -4.91 -28.64 21.87
CA ALA A 120 -5.56 -28.09 20.69
C ALA A 120 -4.84 -26.86 20.12
N PHE A 121 -5.05 -26.61 18.82
CA PHE A 121 -4.65 -25.38 18.15
C PHE A 121 -5.78 -24.85 17.26
N LEU A 122 -6.17 -23.59 17.47
CA LEU A 122 -7.15 -22.90 16.66
C LEU A 122 -6.45 -22.20 15.48
N LEU A 123 -6.83 -22.60 14.27
CA LEU A 123 -6.48 -21.93 13.01
C LEU A 123 -6.89 -20.45 13.06
N HIS A 124 -5.97 -19.56 12.69
CA HIS A 124 -6.33 -18.17 12.43
C HIS A 124 -6.91 -18.00 11.02
N ASP A 125 -8.05 -17.33 10.90
CA ASP A 125 -8.68 -17.03 9.61
C ASP A 125 -8.65 -15.52 9.37
N PHE A 126 -7.90 -15.09 8.34
CA PHE A 126 -7.89 -13.71 7.86
C PHE A 126 -9.12 -13.39 6.98
N LEU A 127 -10.01 -14.38 6.77
CA LEU A 127 -11.20 -14.26 5.94
C LEU A 127 -10.85 -13.87 4.49
N GLN A 128 -11.70 -13.04 3.89
CA GLN A 128 -11.44 -12.46 2.58
C GLN A 128 -10.57 -11.22 2.69
N VAL A 129 -9.53 -11.18 1.86
CA VAL A 129 -8.58 -10.09 1.76
C VAL A 129 -8.66 -9.51 0.36
N ALA A 130 -9.31 -8.35 0.25
CA ALA A 130 -9.35 -7.61 -1.01
C ALA A 130 -7.93 -7.21 -1.43
N LEU A 131 -7.51 -7.44 -2.66
CA LEU A 131 -6.25 -7.00 -3.22
C LEU A 131 -6.47 -5.68 -3.95
N HIS A 132 -5.53 -4.75 -3.79
CA HIS A 132 -5.52 -3.52 -4.56
C HIS A 132 -4.65 -3.77 -5.80
N ARG A 133 -5.18 -3.47 -6.99
CA ARG A 133 -4.45 -3.61 -8.26
C ARG A 133 -3.23 -2.68 -8.29
N GLN A 134 -2.34 -2.80 -9.27
CA GLN A 134 -1.39 -1.71 -9.51
C GLN A 134 -2.14 -0.49 -10.07
N PRO A 135 -1.67 0.74 -9.82
CA PRO A 135 -2.25 1.96 -10.39
C PRO A 135 -2.30 1.91 -11.91
N THR A 136 -3.32 2.53 -12.50
CA THR A 136 -3.47 2.71 -13.94
C THR A 136 -3.07 4.11 -14.35
N LEU A 137 -2.18 4.20 -15.33
CA LEU A 137 -1.80 5.42 -16.03
C LEU A 137 -2.75 5.63 -17.22
N LEU A 138 -3.67 6.58 -17.08
CA LEU A 138 -4.63 6.89 -18.14
C LEU A 138 -4.11 8.05 -18.99
N SER A 139 -4.04 7.81 -20.30
CA SER A 139 -3.63 8.80 -21.30
C SER A 139 -4.59 8.81 -22.50
N GLY A 140 -4.41 9.76 -23.40
CA GLY A 140 -5.21 9.81 -24.62
C GLY A 140 -5.06 11.13 -25.34
N ARG A 141 -5.98 11.39 -26.28
CA ARG A 141 -6.05 12.64 -27.04
C ARG A 141 -7.38 13.34 -26.86
N VAL A 142 -7.33 14.66 -26.91
CA VAL A 142 -8.48 15.54 -27.02
C VAL A 142 -8.50 16.13 -28.43
N ALA A 143 -9.59 15.91 -29.14
CA ALA A 143 -9.77 16.41 -30.50
C ALA A 143 -11.17 16.99 -30.70
N SER A 144 -11.31 17.82 -31.72
CA SER A 144 -12.56 18.36 -32.22
C SER A 144 -12.81 17.81 -33.61
N ARG A 145 -14.07 17.44 -33.90
CA ARG A 145 -14.47 16.91 -35.21
C ARG A 145 -14.19 17.87 -36.36
N THR A 146 -14.11 19.17 -36.08
CA THR A 146 -13.97 20.22 -37.08
C THR A 146 -12.54 20.74 -37.21
N THR A 147 -11.81 20.80 -36.10
CA THR A 147 -10.51 21.51 -36.03
C THR A 147 -9.31 20.60 -35.76
N GLY A 148 -9.53 19.31 -35.48
CA GLY A 148 -8.46 18.36 -35.16
C GLY A 148 -8.05 18.44 -33.68
N PRO A 149 -6.76 18.25 -33.35
CA PRO A 149 -6.29 18.27 -31.96
C PRO A 149 -6.64 19.57 -31.22
N VAL A 150 -7.05 19.45 -29.95
CA VAL A 150 -7.43 20.60 -29.13
C VAL A 150 -6.42 20.80 -28.01
N ALA A 151 -5.64 21.87 -28.12
CA ALA A 151 -4.68 22.28 -27.11
C ALA A 151 -5.33 23.05 -25.95
N GLY A 152 -4.78 22.89 -24.74
CA GLY A 152 -5.23 23.64 -23.58
C GLY A 152 -6.60 23.23 -23.03
N ALA A 153 -7.14 22.08 -23.44
CA ALA A 153 -8.38 21.55 -22.87
C ALA A 153 -8.09 21.00 -21.48
N ALA A 154 -8.91 21.37 -20.50
CA ALA A 154 -8.87 20.79 -19.17
C ALA A 154 -9.53 19.40 -19.22
N VAL A 155 -8.78 18.36 -18.86
CA VAL A 155 -9.25 16.97 -18.77
C VAL A 155 -9.33 16.60 -17.30
N GLU A 156 -10.49 16.18 -16.82
CA GLU A 156 -10.70 15.83 -15.42
C GLU A 156 -11.60 14.60 -15.26
N VAL A 157 -11.43 13.91 -14.12
CA VAL A 157 -12.34 12.85 -13.69
C VAL A 157 -13.50 13.52 -12.94
N THR A 158 -14.74 13.29 -13.39
CA THR A 158 -15.95 13.91 -12.81
C THR A 158 -16.82 12.94 -12.01
N GLU A 159 -16.74 11.65 -12.33
CA GLU A 159 -17.43 10.58 -11.60
C GLU A 159 -16.57 9.32 -11.56
N ILE A 160 -16.77 8.50 -10.53
CA ILE A 160 -16.12 7.19 -10.40
C ILE A 160 -17.09 6.09 -9.95
N TRP A 161 -16.73 4.86 -10.30
CA TRP A 161 -17.33 3.62 -9.78
C TRP A 161 -16.20 2.74 -9.26
N THR A 162 -16.33 2.27 -8.02
CA THR A 162 -15.28 1.50 -7.34
C THR A 162 -15.41 -0.01 -7.49
N SER A 163 -16.43 -0.48 -8.22
CA SER A 163 -16.63 -1.88 -8.59
C SER A 163 -17.18 -1.98 -10.01
N PHE A 164 -16.79 -3.05 -10.72
CA PHE A 164 -17.29 -3.34 -12.07
C PHE A 164 -18.81 -3.59 -12.09
N ALA A 165 -19.35 -4.14 -11.01
CA ALA A 165 -20.78 -4.41 -10.90
C ALA A 165 -21.63 -3.13 -10.73
N ALA A 166 -21.00 -2.00 -10.41
CA ALA A 166 -21.70 -0.74 -10.17
C ALA A 166 -21.97 0.08 -11.46
N ILE A 167 -21.48 -0.38 -12.62
CA ILE A 167 -21.73 0.31 -13.89
C ILE A 167 -23.23 0.39 -14.18
N GLY A 168 -23.70 1.56 -14.61
CA GLY A 168 -25.13 1.85 -14.81
C GLY A 168 -25.85 2.44 -13.58
N LEU A 169 -25.22 2.43 -12.41
CA LEU A 169 -25.65 3.24 -11.27
C LEU A 169 -25.08 4.67 -11.37
N ALA A 170 -25.62 5.60 -10.57
CA ALA A 170 -25.07 6.95 -10.47
C ALA A 170 -23.61 6.89 -9.99
N GLY A 171 -22.72 7.60 -10.68
CA GLY A 171 -21.32 7.69 -10.30
C GLY A 171 -21.12 8.50 -9.02
N LEU A 172 -20.06 8.19 -8.28
CA LEU A 172 -19.68 8.94 -7.10
C LEU A 172 -18.85 10.15 -7.49
N ALA A 173 -19.01 11.26 -6.77
CA ALA A 173 -18.04 12.35 -6.85
C ALA A 173 -16.64 11.81 -6.50
N PRO A 174 -15.59 12.13 -7.29
CA PRO A 174 -14.29 11.47 -7.14
C PRO A 174 -13.69 11.67 -5.75
N ASN A 175 -13.75 12.91 -5.23
CA ASN A 175 -13.18 13.32 -3.94
C ASN A 175 -11.86 12.59 -3.61
N ALA A 176 -11.01 12.48 -4.62
CA ALA A 176 -9.82 11.65 -4.61
C ALA A 176 -8.66 12.38 -5.27
N LEU A 177 -7.46 11.95 -4.90
CA LEU A 177 -6.21 12.49 -5.41
C LEU A 177 -5.18 11.38 -5.50
N SER A 178 -4.16 11.60 -6.33
CA SER A 178 -3.00 10.73 -6.41
C SER A 178 -1.89 11.21 -5.48
N LEU A 179 -1.23 10.27 -4.80
CA LEU A 179 -0.02 10.48 -4.03
C LEU A 179 1.20 10.25 -4.92
N ARG A 180 2.26 11.04 -4.75
CA ARG A 180 3.50 10.85 -5.50
C ARG A 180 4.24 9.58 -5.09
N ALA A 181 4.45 9.33 -3.80
CA ALA A 181 5.22 8.20 -3.28
C ALA A 181 4.36 7.01 -2.79
N GLY A 182 3.03 7.17 -2.80
CA GLY A 182 2.10 6.22 -2.16
C GLY A 182 2.15 6.27 -0.64
N LEU A 183 1.15 5.68 0.02
CA LEU A 183 1.16 5.61 1.48
C LEU A 183 2.35 4.79 2.01
N TYR A 184 2.99 5.27 3.06
CA TYR A 184 4.06 4.54 3.75
C TYR A 184 3.52 3.52 4.76
N ALA A 185 2.27 3.70 5.22
CA ALA A 185 1.61 2.82 6.18
C ALA A 185 0.12 2.64 5.87
N ASP A 186 -0.50 1.61 6.45
CA ASP A 186 -1.94 1.42 6.34
C ASP A 186 -2.71 2.53 7.07
N ARG A 187 -3.83 2.96 6.48
CA ARG A 187 -4.70 4.00 7.00
C ARG A 187 -6.14 3.52 7.04
N PRO A 188 -6.79 3.49 8.23
CA PRO A 188 -8.19 3.09 8.31
C PRO A 188 -9.10 4.16 7.70
N ALA A 189 -10.34 3.77 7.36
CA ALA A 189 -11.39 4.74 7.13
C ALA A 189 -11.58 5.62 8.39
N GLY A 190 -11.86 6.90 8.19
CA GLY A 190 -11.90 7.91 9.25
C GLY A 190 -10.56 8.55 9.60
N ALA A 191 -9.43 8.03 9.08
CA ALA A 191 -8.15 8.74 9.13
C ALA A 191 -8.27 10.13 8.47
N ALA A 192 -7.49 11.10 8.95
CA ALA A 192 -7.62 12.49 8.54
C ALA A 192 -6.64 12.85 7.43
N LEU A 193 -7.17 13.49 6.39
CA LEU A 193 -6.47 14.06 5.25
C LEU A 193 -6.59 15.59 5.30
N ARG A 194 -5.46 16.32 5.30
CA ARG A 194 -5.44 17.78 5.41
C ARG A 194 -4.43 18.40 4.45
N ARG A 195 -4.70 19.61 3.95
CA ARG A 195 -3.64 20.42 3.34
C ARG A 195 -2.56 20.71 4.39
N ARG A 196 -1.30 20.59 3.99
CA ARG A 196 -0.17 21.03 4.80
C ARG A 196 0.89 21.68 3.92
N THR A 197 1.10 22.98 4.05
CA THR A 197 2.18 23.65 3.32
C THR A 197 3.52 23.33 3.96
N LEU A 198 4.42 22.75 3.17
CA LEU A 198 5.81 22.53 3.54
C LEU A 198 6.68 23.62 2.90
N THR A 199 7.56 24.23 3.69
CA THR A 199 8.52 25.23 3.19
C THR A 199 9.93 24.66 3.32
N LEU A 200 10.61 24.51 2.19
CA LEU A 200 12.00 24.04 2.13
C LEU A 200 12.92 25.07 2.78
N GLN A 201 13.92 24.62 3.53
CA GLN A 201 14.85 25.48 4.26
C GLN A 201 16.30 25.15 3.92
N ALA A 202 17.13 26.19 3.83
CA ALA A 202 18.57 26.09 3.77
C ALA A 202 19.20 25.67 5.13
N PRO A 203 20.46 25.19 5.14
CA PRO A 203 21.24 24.77 3.97
C PRO A 203 20.74 23.44 3.38
N VAL A 204 21.07 23.20 2.11
CA VAL A 204 20.87 21.91 1.42
C VAL A 204 21.85 20.88 1.98
N ARG A 205 21.39 19.64 2.15
CA ARG A 205 22.20 18.46 2.47
C ARG A 205 22.22 17.51 1.28
N THR A 206 23.13 16.55 1.34
CA THR A 206 23.17 15.43 0.39
C THR A 206 23.14 14.09 1.11
N LEU A 207 22.60 13.07 0.45
CA LEU A 207 22.80 11.68 0.84
C LEU A 207 24.27 11.29 0.60
N LEU A 208 24.94 10.74 1.61
CA LEU A 208 26.34 10.31 1.48
C LEU A 208 26.50 8.89 0.94
N ARG A 209 25.43 8.09 0.97
CA ARG A 209 25.37 6.76 0.38
C ARG A 209 24.03 6.56 -0.30
N HIS A 210 23.98 5.63 -1.24
CA HIS A 210 22.73 5.16 -1.80
C HIS A 210 21.83 4.64 -0.68
N ALA A 211 20.56 5.03 -0.71
CA ALA A 211 19.53 4.61 0.23
C ALA A 211 18.51 3.75 -0.51
N HIS A 212 18.33 2.51 -0.06
CA HIS A 212 17.43 1.56 -0.72
C HIS A 212 15.97 1.79 -0.31
N ALA A 213 15.04 1.49 -1.22
CA ALA A 213 13.63 1.39 -0.86
C ALA A 213 13.44 0.40 0.29
N GLY A 214 12.67 0.78 1.30
CA GLY A 214 12.48 -0.01 2.52
C GLY A 214 13.40 0.37 3.68
N GLU A 215 14.48 1.14 3.46
CA GLU A 215 15.36 1.59 4.54
C GLU A 215 14.72 2.71 5.36
N THR A 216 14.98 2.70 6.66
CA THR A 216 14.63 3.80 7.58
C THR A 216 15.84 4.61 8.01
N ALA A 217 17.07 4.19 7.70
CA ALA A 217 18.28 4.86 8.13
C ALA A 217 19.04 5.44 6.93
N ILE A 218 19.11 6.77 6.85
CA ILE A 218 19.84 7.48 5.79
C ILE A 218 21.03 8.22 6.38
N ARG A 219 22.10 8.37 5.60
CA ARG A 219 23.31 9.10 6.03
C ARG A 219 23.41 10.42 5.29
N LEU A 220 23.41 11.52 6.04
CA LEU A 220 23.44 12.88 5.51
C LEU A 220 24.83 13.53 5.64
N SER A 221 25.09 14.54 4.81
CA SER A 221 26.32 15.34 4.84
C SER A 221 26.56 16.05 6.19
N ASP A 222 25.49 16.49 6.85
CA ASP A 222 25.50 17.11 8.17
C ASP A 222 24.13 16.94 8.86
N ARG A 223 24.05 17.31 10.14
CA ARG A 223 22.79 17.35 10.92
C ARG A 223 22.41 18.74 11.39
N GLN A 224 23.07 19.79 10.90
CA GLN A 224 22.95 21.13 11.45
C GLN A 224 21.51 21.64 11.29
N GLY A 225 20.82 21.92 12.39
CA GLY A 225 19.46 22.44 12.35
C GLY A 225 18.40 21.44 11.85
N LEU A 226 18.71 20.14 11.81
CA LEU A 226 17.68 19.09 11.76
C LEU A 226 16.91 19.05 13.07
N ILE A 227 15.62 18.73 13.00
CA ILE A 227 14.72 18.75 14.15
C ILE A 227 13.88 17.46 14.11
N LEU A 228 13.82 16.75 15.24
CA LEU A 228 12.95 15.57 15.38
C LEU A 228 11.49 15.91 15.06
N ASN A 229 10.73 14.95 14.55
CA ASN A 229 9.34 15.11 14.16
C ASN A 229 9.12 16.25 13.14
N ARG A 230 10.12 16.53 12.29
CA ARG A 230 9.98 17.37 11.10
C ARG A 230 10.22 16.56 9.84
N PRO A 231 9.47 16.83 8.75
CA PRO A 231 9.72 16.15 7.49
C PRO A 231 11.06 16.59 6.89
N LEU A 232 11.81 15.62 6.39
CA LEU A 232 12.85 15.82 5.38
C LEU A 232 12.21 15.71 4.01
N ALA A 233 12.52 16.66 3.13
CA ALA A 233 12.23 16.55 1.71
C ALA A 233 13.45 15.91 1.03
N ILE A 234 13.26 14.76 0.41
CA ILE A 234 14.28 14.03 -0.36
C ILE A 234 13.92 14.24 -1.84
N GLU A 235 14.87 14.73 -2.63
CA GLU A 235 14.69 15.13 -4.04
C GLU A 235 13.53 16.11 -4.26
N PRO A 236 13.45 17.22 -3.48
CA PRO A 236 12.42 18.21 -3.69
C PRO A 236 12.49 18.76 -5.12
N GLY A 237 11.35 18.77 -5.81
CA GLY A 237 11.23 19.27 -7.19
C GLY A 237 11.23 18.20 -8.28
N ASP A 238 11.51 16.93 -7.96
CA ASP A 238 11.30 15.80 -8.88
C ASP A 238 10.03 15.03 -8.49
N PRO A 239 8.89 15.19 -9.18
CA PRO A 239 7.64 14.50 -8.83
C PRO A 239 7.73 12.98 -8.79
N GLU A 240 8.64 12.38 -9.55
CA GLU A 240 8.80 10.93 -9.68
C GLU A 240 9.76 10.34 -8.65
N ARG A 241 10.50 11.19 -7.94
CA ARG A 241 11.44 10.77 -6.89
C ARG A 241 11.18 11.38 -5.52
N GLU A 242 10.47 12.50 -5.45
CA GLU A 242 10.23 13.27 -4.22
C GLU A 242 9.53 12.45 -3.10
N GLU A 243 10.10 12.51 -1.90
CA GLU A 243 9.54 11.93 -0.67
C GLU A 243 9.61 12.93 0.50
N TYR A 244 8.60 12.90 1.38
CA TYR A 244 8.53 13.73 2.59
C TYR A 244 8.32 12.84 3.82
N ILE A 245 9.38 12.62 4.60
CA ILE A 245 9.34 11.67 5.72
C ILE A 245 9.83 12.33 7.01
N LEU A 246 9.10 12.09 8.11
CA LEU A 246 9.45 12.59 9.43
C LEU A 246 10.77 12.00 9.92
N ILE A 247 11.59 12.84 10.56
CA ILE A 247 12.75 12.40 11.33
C ILE A 247 12.29 11.79 12.66
N ALA A 248 12.57 10.51 12.87
CA ALA A 248 12.32 9.80 14.13
C ALA A 248 13.50 9.91 15.10
N ALA A 249 14.73 9.84 14.60
CA ALA A 249 15.95 10.00 15.40
C ALA A 249 17.09 10.63 14.60
N ILE A 250 18.02 11.27 15.30
CA ILE A 250 19.23 11.88 14.74
C ILE A 250 20.40 11.39 15.58
N ASP A 251 21.42 10.81 14.96
CA ASP A 251 22.67 10.51 15.63
C ASP A 251 23.36 11.82 16.06
N THR A 252 23.72 11.93 17.33
CA THR A 252 24.33 13.12 17.93
C THR A 252 25.76 12.89 18.40
N GLY A 253 26.36 11.73 18.09
CA GLY A 253 27.71 11.37 18.53
C GLY A 253 28.83 12.25 17.95
N ALA A 254 28.58 12.95 16.84
CA ALA A 254 29.51 13.89 16.19
C ALA A 254 29.01 15.34 16.25
N ALA A 255 29.90 16.29 15.94
CA ALA A 255 29.54 17.71 15.79
C ALA A 255 28.45 17.91 14.71
N ALA A 256 27.69 19.00 14.81
CA ALA A 256 26.47 19.16 14.00
C ALA A 256 26.74 19.39 12.51
N ASP A 257 27.92 19.89 12.17
CA ASP A 257 28.46 20.12 10.84
C ASP A 257 29.13 18.88 10.22
N LEU A 258 29.19 17.77 10.96
CA LEU A 258 29.74 16.50 10.49
C LEU A 258 28.63 15.54 10.04
N PRO A 259 28.96 14.58 9.16
CA PRO A 259 28.03 13.55 8.72
C PRO A 259 27.33 12.83 9.86
N ALA A 260 26.03 12.57 9.70
CA ALA A 260 25.21 11.91 10.69
C ALA A 260 24.25 10.90 10.05
N GLU A 261 23.93 9.85 10.81
CA GLU A 261 22.81 8.98 10.47
C GLU A 261 21.50 9.57 11.01
N VAL A 262 20.46 9.49 10.19
CA VAL A 262 19.11 9.94 10.51
C VAL A 262 18.16 8.76 10.34
N THR A 263 17.37 8.48 11.37
CA THR A 263 16.30 7.49 11.32
C THR A 263 14.99 8.17 10.95
N LEU A 264 14.32 7.64 9.94
CA LEU A 264 13.04 8.06 9.41
C LEU A 264 11.90 7.34 10.11
N ALA A 265 10.76 8.01 10.29
CA ALA A 265 9.56 7.45 10.93
C ALA A 265 8.86 6.39 10.08
N HIS A 266 9.14 6.40 8.77
CA HIS A 266 8.65 5.44 7.80
C HIS A 266 9.80 4.98 6.90
N PRO A 267 9.75 3.76 6.37
CA PRO A 267 10.72 3.31 5.37
C PRO A 267 10.55 4.09 4.06
N LEU A 268 11.65 4.34 3.35
CA LEU A 268 11.64 4.93 2.02
C LEU A 268 10.76 4.11 1.06
N ALA A 269 9.94 4.80 0.26
CA ALA A 269 9.16 4.16 -0.79
C ALA A 269 10.03 3.85 -2.02
N ARG A 270 11.04 4.68 -2.29
CA ARG A 270 11.93 4.60 -3.45
C ARG A 270 13.38 4.50 -3.02
N ALA A 271 14.23 4.13 -3.99
CA ALA A 271 15.66 4.20 -3.82
C ALA A 271 16.16 5.60 -4.21
N HIS A 272 17.17 6.10 -3.51
CA HIS A 272 17.81 7.38 -3.77
C HIS A 272 19.32 7.22 -3.87
N ASP A 273 19.94 7.92 -4.80
CA ASP A 273 21.36 7.77 -5.06
C ASP A 273 22.21 8.59 -4.09
N ALA A 274 23.49 8.21 -3.95
CA ALA A 274 24.44 9.07 -3.25
C ALA A 274 24.55 10.42 -4.00
N GLY A 275 24.64 11.52 -3.26
CA GLY A 275 24.66 12.88 -3.79
C GLY A 275 23.27 13.51 -3.97
N THR A 276 22.19 12.73 -3.87
CA THR A 276 20.81 13.24 -3.92
C THR A 276 20.58 14.35 -2.89
N THR A 277 19.89 15.41 -3.33
CA THR A 277 19.51 16.56 -2.53
C THR A 277 18.52 16.20 -1.42
N VAL A 278 18.80 16.65 -0.20
CA VAL A 278 17.92 16.54 0.96
C VAL A 278 17.80 17.91 1.63
N GLN A 279 16.57 18.35 1.90
CA GLN A 279 16.32 19.62 2.58
C GLN A 279 15.39 19.42 3.78
N ARG A 280 15.68 20.15 4.86
CA ARG A 280 14.76 20.20 6.00
C ARG A 280 13.55 21.05 5.61
N THR A 281 12.41 20.75 6.21
CA THR A 281 11.17 21.51 5.99
C THR A 281 10.67 22.17 7.28
N THR A 282 9.96 23.28 7.11
CA THR A 282 9.03 23.81 8.12
C THR A 282 7.61 23.63 7.62
N PHE A 283 6.64 23.66 8.54
CA PHE A 283 5.24 23.52 8.18
C PHE A 283 4.41 24.71 8.66
N ALA A 284 3.42 25.09 7.86
CA ALA A 284 2.36 25.98 8.28
C ALA A 284 1.31 25.24 9.12
N ALA A 285 0.35 25.98 9.67
CA ALA A 285 -0.84 25.40 10.29
C ALA A 285 -1.59 24.48 9.29
N PRO A 286 -2.17 23.37 9.75
CA PRO A 286 -2.92 22.46 8.88
C PRO A 286 -4.21 23.14 8.38
N GLY A 287 -4.64 22.77 7.18
CA GLY A 287 -5.98 23.11 6.68
C GLY A 287 -7.10 22.29 7.34
N PRO A 288 -8.35 22.48 6.89
CA PRO A 288 -9.49 21.68 7.32
C PRO A 288 -9.28 20.18 7.13
N ALA A 289 -9.85 19.38 8.04
CA ALA A 289 -9.80 17.92 8.00
C ALA A 289 -10.85 17.34 7.05
N ASN A 290 -10.41 16.44 6.19
CA ASN A 290 -11.27 15.56 5.39
C ASN A 290 -11.08 14.14 5.89
N ALA A 291 -12.16 13.38 6.06
CA ALA A 291 -12.10 12.00 6.52
C ALA A 291 -11.87 11.08 5.32
N ILE A 292 -10.88 10.19 5.42
CA ILE A 292 -10.67 9.11 4.46
C ILE A 292 -11.90 8.18 4.50
N THR A 293 -12.54 7.95 3.36
CA THR A 293 -13.81 7.19 3.29
C THR A 293 -13.57 5.69 3.11
N ARG A 294 -12.39 5.29 2.65
CA ARG A 294 -12.02 3.90 2.40
C ARG A 294 -10.70 3.61 3.06
N ALA A 295 -10.60 2.50 3.78
CA ALA A 295 -9.31 2.04 4.28
C ALA A 295 -8.32 1.93 3.12
N ALA A 296 -7.12 2.45 3.31
CA ALA A 296 -6.05 2.47 2.35
C ALA A 296 -4.84 1.74 2.93
N ARG A 297 -4.03 1.14 2.06
CA ARG A 297 -2.89 0.34 2.47
C ARG A 297 -1.59 1.01 2.07
N ARG A 298 -0.51 0.61 2.73
CA ARG A 298 0.84 0.95 2.28
C ARG A 298 0.98 0.64 0.77
N GLY A 299 1.52 1.62 0.04
CA GLY A 299 1.70 1.56 -1.42
C GLY A 299 0.51 2.09 -2.23
N ASP A 300 -0.66 2.34 -1.62
CA ASP A 300 -1.78 2.94 -2.35
C ASP A 300 -1.39 4.33 -2.88
N LEU A 301 -1.48 4.52 -4.20
CA LEU A 301 -1.26 5.82 -4.85
C LEU A 301 -2.50 6.70 -4.89
N SER A 302 -3.67 6.27 -4.41
CA SER A 302 -4.87 7.10 -4.40
C SER A 302 -5.57 7.07 -3.05
N LEU A 303 -6.01 8.25 -2.61
CA LEU A 303 -6.80 8.41 -1.39
C LEU A 303 -8.18 8.92 -1.74
N PHE A 304 -9.20 8.37 -1.09
CA PHE A 304 -10.59 8.80 -1.20
C PHE A 304 -11.01 9.44 0.10
N ALA A 305 -11.61 10.63 0.02
CA ALA A 305 -12.08 11.38 1.17
C ALA A 305 -13.55 11.76 1.03
N ASN A 306 -14.16 12.21 2.13
CA ASN A 306 -15.54 12.70 2.15
C ASN A 306 -15.69 14.08 1.48
N GLY A 307 -14.57 14.69 1.10
CA GLY A 307 -14.45 15.97 0.41
C GLY A 307 -12.97 16.34 0.28
N LEU A 308 -12.70 17.45 -0.41
CA LEU A 308 -11.34 18.00 -0.57
C LEU A 308 -11.29 19.45 -0.05
N ASN A 309 -11.97 19.72 1.06
CA ASN A 309 -12.05 21.06 1.64
C ASN A 309 -10.65 21.59 1.98
N GLY A 310 -10.30 22.75 1.42
CA GLY A 310 -8.98 23.36 1.57
C GLY A 310 -7.85 22.67 0.79
N ILE A 311 -8.16 21.65 -0.02
CA ILE A 311 -7.21 20.99 -0.94
C ILE A 311 -7.60 21.40 -2.36
N ALA A 312 -7.01 22.50 -2.83
CA ALA A 312 -7.19 23.01 -4.19
C ALA A 312 -6.15 22.40 -5.15
N PRO A 313 -6.33 22.51 -6.47
CA PRO A 313 -5.39 21.99 -7.45
C PRO A 313 -3.95 22.51 -7.33
N ALA A 314 -3.79 23.75 -6.85
CA ALA A 314 -2.47 24.35 -6.58
C ALA A 314 -1.84 23.89 -5.25
N THR A 315 -2.50 22.99 -4.51
CA THR A 315 -1.98 22.47 -3.24
C THR A 315 -0.88 21.45 -3.55
N PRO A 316 0.38 21.72 -3.14
CA PRO A 316 1.48 20.82 -3.48
C PRO A 316 1.51 19.61 -2.55
N THR A 317 1.10 19.77 -1.29
CA THR A 317 1.37 18.81 -0.22
C THR A 317 0.20 18.64 0.76
N ILE A 318 0.05 17.42 1.26
CA ILE A 318 -0.93 17.03 2.27
C ILE A 318 -0.25 16.38 3.48
N GLU A 319 -1.01 16.30 4.57
CA GLU A 319 -0.71 15.52 5.76
C GLU A 319 -1.81 14.45 5.95
N VAL A 320 -1.40 13.22 6.24
CA VAL A 320 -2.28 12.10 6.57
C VAL A 320 -2.00 11.63 8.00
N THR A 321 -3.04 11.55 8.84
CA THR A 321 -2.94 11.15 10.25
C THR A 321 -4.03 10.16 10.66
N GLY A 322 -3.84 9.44 11.77
CA GLY A 322 -4.78 8.43 12.30
C GLY A 322 -4.25 7.00 12.21
N GLY A 323 -4.98 6.03 12.77
CA GLY A 323 -4.60 4.61 12.69
C GLY A 323 -3.38 4.18 13.51
N GLY A 324 -2.97 4.97 14.51
CA GLY A 324 -1.90 4.59 15.44
C GLY A 324 -0.47 4.61 14.87
N VAL A 325 -0.28 5.13 13.65
CA VAL A 325 1.02 5.27 12.99
C VAL A 325 1.42 6.74 12.82
N PRO A 326 2.73 7.08 12.75
CA PRO A 326 3.19 8.46 12.60
C PRO A 326 2.56 9.17 11.40
N ALA A 327 2.44 10.50 11.47
CA ALA A 327 1.91 11.30 10.37
C ALA A 327 2.74 11.10 9.09
N GLU A 328 2.07 11.12 7.94
CA GLU A 328 2.71 11.07 6.63
C GLU A 328 2.50 12.37 5.88
N TYR A 329 3.49 12.74 5.06
CA TYR A 329 3.44 13.92 4.21
C TYR A 329 3.66 13.49 2.77
N HIS A 330 2.84 14.03 1.87
CA HIS A 330 2.84 13.57 0.49
C HIS A 330 2.72 14.76 -0.46
N GLY A 331 3.53 14.74 -1.52
CA GLY A 331 3.21 15.48 -2.72
C GLY A 331 1.98 14.87 -3.39
N ILE A 332 1.09 15.70 -3.93
CA ILE A 332 -0.16 15.25 -4.53
C ILE A 332 -0.30 15.66 -5.99
N ALA A 333 -1.16 14.93 -6.71
CA ALA A 333 -1.62 15.29 -8.03
C ALA A 333 -3.14 15.00 -8.11
N PRO A 334 -4.00 16.04 -8.22
CA PRO A 334 -5.43 15.83 -8.41
C PRO A 334 -5.71 15.13 -9.75
N TRP A 335 -6.81 14.39 -9.87
CA TRP A 335 -7.19 13.67 -11.10
C TRP A 335 -7.70 14.59 -12.22
N ARG A 336 -6.81 15.47 -12.66
CA ARG A 336 -7.01 16.40 -13.75
C ARG A 336 -5.69 16.76 -14.40
N THR A 337 -5.74 17.18 -15.65
CA THR A 337 -4.59 17.60 -16.44
C THR A 337 -5.04 18.58 -17.53
N THR A 338 -4.12 19.01 -18.39
CA THR A 338 -4.41 19.85 -19.55
C THR A 338 -3.78 19.22 -20.77
N SER A 339 -4.48 19.23 -21.91
CA SER A 339 -3.94 18.73 -23.16
C SER A 339 -2.85 19.65 -23.74
N ASP A 340 -1.84 19.04 -24.36
CA ASP A 340 -0.75 19.74 -25.05
C ASP A 340 -1.15 20.21 -26.46
N ALA A 341 -0.19 20.73 -27.23
CA ALA A 341 -0.41 21.26 -28.57
C ALA A 341 -0.96 20.20 -29.55
N GLU A 342 -0.60 18.94 -29.35
CA GLU A 342 -1.04 17.77 -30.11
C GLU A 342 -2.32 17.15 -29.55
N GLY A 343 -2.95 17.82 -28.58
CA GLY A 343 -4.14 17.36 -27.87
C GLY A 343 -3.88 16.18 -26.94
N ALA A 344 -2.63 15.74 -26.76
CA ALA A 344 -2.33 14.61 -25.90
C ALA A 344 -2.44 15.01 -24.42
N PHE A 345 -2.87 14.07 -23.59
CA PHE A 345 -2.97 14.25 -22.15
C PHE A 345 -2.56 12.98 -21.41
N ARG A 346 -2.12 13.17 -20.17
CA ARG A 346 -1.86 12.09 -19.21
C ARG A 346 -2.36 12.51 -17.84
N LEU A 347 -3.21 11.67 -17.25
CA LEU A 347 -3.68 11.86 -15.88
C LEU A 347 -2.65 11.30 -14.88
N PRO A 348 -2.62 11.81 -13.64
CA PRO A 348 -1.90 11.16 -12.56
C PRO A 348 -2.37 9.71 -12.34
N PRO A 349 -1.57 8.85 -11.69
CA PRO A 349 -1.93 7.46 -11.48
C PRO A 349 -3.28 7.30 -10.79
N ILE A 350 -4.22 6.58 -11.42
CA ILE A 350 -5.55 6.31 -10.88
C ILE A 350 -5.55 4.92 -10.28
N HIS A 351 -6.02 4.80 -9.06
CA HIS A 351 -5.94 3.55 -8.32
C HIS A 351 -7.27 3.25 -7.62
N ARG A 352 -7.63 1.95 -7.54
CA ARG A 352 -8.85 1.44 -6.85
C ARG A 352 -10.17 2.01 -7.39
N VAL A 353 -10.21 2.22 -8.70
CA VAL A 353 -11.38 2.66 -9.48
C VAL A 353 -11.61 1.66 -10.61
N ALA A 354 -12.84 1.19 -10.77
CA ALA A 354 -13.23 0.25 -11.83
C ALA A 354 -13.67 0.99 -13.10
N HIS A 355 -14.46 2.06 -12.93
CA HIS A 355 -14.87 2.95 -14.01
C HIS A 355 -14.72 4.40 -13.59
N LEU A 356 -14.53 5.27 -14.58
CA LEU A 356 -14.53 6.72 -14.36
C LEU A 356 -15.18 7.44 -15.53
N ARG A 357 -15.75 8.62 -15.26
CA ARG A 357 -16.16 9.55 -16.31
C ARG A 357 -15.06 10.58 -16.50
N LEU A 358 -14.53 10.64 -17.71
CA LEU A 358 -13.66 11.72 -18.15
C LEU A 358 -14.50 12.82 -18.78
N ARG A 359 -14.10 14.05 -18.50
CA ARG A 359 -14.62 15.25 -19.14
C ARG A 359 -13.48 16.09 -19.67
N ALA A 360 -13.55 16.49 -20.94
CA ALA A 360 -12.72 17.56 -21.51
C ALA A 360 -13.57 18.83 -21.67
N SER A 361 -13.00 19.98 -21.29
CA SER A 361 -13.63 21.29 -21.45
C SER A 361 -12.61 22.37 -21.78
N GLY A 362 -13.04 23.50 -22.33
CA GLY A 362 -12.15 24.61 -22.72
C GLY A 362 -11.53 24.40 -24.11
N GLY A 363 -10.29 24.87 -24.31
CA GLY A 363 -9.60 24.76 -25.61
C GLY A 363 -10.35 25.45 -26.77
N GLY A 364 -11.13 26.50 -26.48
CA GLY A 364 -11.98 27.18 -27.46
C GLY A 364 -13.26 26.43 -27.85
N GLN A 365 -13.55 25.28 -27.23
CA GLN A 365 -14.73 24.46 -27.55
C GLN A 365 -15.94 24.86 -26.68
N PRO A 366 -17.13 25.03 -27.26
CA PRO A 366 -18.31 25.54 -26.54
C PRO A 366 -19.01 24.49 -25.69
N VAL A 367 -18.90 23.21 -26.04
CA VAL A 367 -19.57 22.08 -25.37
C VAL A 367 -18.50 21.12 -24.87
N PRO A 368 -18.58 20.59 -23.64
CA PRO A 368 -17.63 19.58 -23.16
C PRO A 368 -17.74 18.25 -23.90
N ALA A 369 -16.64 17.52 -24.01
CA ALA A 369 -16.64 16.11 -24.43
C ALA A 369 -16.61 15.22 -23.18
N GLU A 370 -17.35 14.12 -23.18
CA GLU A 370 -17.41 13.19 -22.05
C GLU A 370 -17.39 11.73 -22.52
N ILE A 371 -16.75 10.86 -21.73
CA ILE A 371 -16.74 9.41 -21.95
C ILE A 371 -16.62 8.67 -20.62
N ILE A 372 -17.20 7.47 -20.53
CA ILE A 372 -16.96 6.55 -19.42
C ILE A 372 -15.87 5.57 -19.84
N VAL A 373 -14.83 5.45 -19.01
CA VAL A 373 -13.69 4.55 -19.23
C VAL A 373 -13.72 3.44 -18.19
N SER A 374 -13.57 2.19 -18.64
CA SER A 374 -13.45 1.01 -17.79
C SER A 374 -11.99 0.62 -17.63
N LEU A 375 -11.50 0.58 -16.38
CA LEU A 375 -10.10 0.27 -16.06
C LEU A 375 -9.92 -1.24 -15.83
N THR A 376 -10.15 -2.03 -16.88
CA THR A 376 -10.20 -3.51 -16.81
C THR A 376 -8.86 -4.16 -16.51
N SER A 377 -7.74 -3.51 -16.89
CA SER A 377 -6.38 -3.97 -16.63
C SER A 377 -5.57 -2.89 -15.91
N PRO A 378 -4.72 -3.25 -14.94
CA PRO A 378 -3.78 -2.32 -14.33
C PRO A 378 -2.61 -2.01 -15.28
N GLY A 379 -1.86 -0.94 -14.98
CA GLY A 379 -0.73 -0.50 -15.79
C GLY A 379 -1.12 0.70 -16.66
N GLU A 380 -1.53 0.48 -17.90
CA GLU A 380 -1.85 1.54 -18.85
C GLU A 380 -3.26 1.42 -19.41
N ALA A 381 -3.91 2.57 -19.60
CA ALA A 381 -5.18 2.68 -20.30
C ALA A 381 -5.17 3.90 -21.22
N ALA A 382 -5.92 3.81 -22.32
CA ALA A 382 -6.06 4.89 -23.29
C ALA A 382 -7.55 5.25 -23.47
N ALA A 383 -7.85 6.55 -23.54
CA ALA A 383 -9.19 7.04 -23.85
C ALA A 383 -9.12 8.39 -24.57
N ASP A 384 -9.71 8.46 -25.76
CA ASP A 384 -9.78 9.71 -26.53
C ASP A 384 -11.12 10.43 -26.28
N LEU A 385 -11.04 11.76 -26.22
CA LEU A 385 -12.17 12.66 -26.03
C LEU A 385 -12.38 13.46 -27.32
N LEU A 386 -13.58 13.34 -27.89
CA LEU A 386 -13.94 14.01 -29.13
C LEU A 386 -15.05 15.03 -28.87
N PHE A 387 -14.72 16.31 -29.03
CA PHE A 387 -15.70 17.39 -29.00
C PHE A 387 -16.68 17.26 -30.18
N PRO A 388 -17.98 17.54 -29.94
CA PRO A 388 -19.04 17.37 -30.93
C PRO A 388 -18.91 18.29 -32.15
#